data_AF-A0A6P0UQA7-F1
#
_entry.id   AF-A0A6P0UQA7-F1
#
_cell.length_a   1.000
_cell.length_b   1.000
_cell.length_c   1.000
_cell.angle_alpha   90.00
_cell.angle_beta   90.00
_cell.angle_gamma   90.00
#
_symmetry.space_group_name_H-M   'P 1'
#
loop_
_entity.id
_entity.type
_entity.pdbx_description
1 polymer ?
#
loop_
_entity_poly.entity_id
_entity_poly.type
_entity_poly.pdbx_seq_one_letter_code
_entity_poly.pdbx_strand_id
1 'polypeptide(L)'
;MATQLTYNILTVGGIGCLIFMLWILFFSYSGMAKAVRDREGNFTGKLNWKSVLAFSIFIAFLFGIMHFGNVRLINHLGQDPGLWTLWLNSFGIFFTVHLFDLIVLDYLIIVVWHPAFLKLPDTDYYRKLRPHLIGFFKGIPLGIASSFLTAVVFGF
;
A
#
# COMPACT_ATOMS: atom_id res chain seq x y z
N MET A 1 11.07 22.81 6.82
CA MET A 1 10.01 21.84 7.20
C MET A 1 9.25 21.31 5.99
N ALA A 2 8.47 22.11 5.26
CA ALA A 2 7.67 21.61 4.11
C ALA A 2 8.50 20.84 3.05
N THR A 3 9.63 21.39 2.61
CA THR A 3 10.51 20.72 1.64
C THR A 3 11.06 19.39 2.14
N GLN A 4 11.47 19.32 3.41
CA GLN A 4 11.99 18.09 4.02
C GLN A 4 10.89 17.04 4.18
N LEU A 5 9.67 17.47 4.55
CA LEU A 5 8.50 16.61 4.63
C LEU A 5 8.16 16.00 3.27
N THR A 6 8.01 16.82 2.24
CA THR A 6 7.74 16.36 0.87
C THR A 6 8.84 15.43 0.36
N TYR A 7 10.11 15.79 0.56
CA TYR A 7 11.23 14.95 0.18
C TYR A 7 11.20 13.59 0.89
N ASN A 8 10.91 13.55 2.19
CA ASN A 8 10.79 12.31 2.94
C ASN A 8 9.63 11.45 2.45
N ILE A 9 8.46 12.06 2.23
CA ILE A 9 7.29 11.39 1.66
C ILE A 9 7.64 10.72 0.32
N LEU A 10 8.23 11.46 -0.61
CA LEU A 10 8.56 10.94 -1.94
C LEU A 10 9.66 9.87 -1.89
N THR A 11 10.68 10.06 -1.04
CA THR A 11 11.78 9.10 -0.92
C THR A 11 11.30 7.78 -0.31
N VAL A 12 10.64 7.85 0.83
CA VAL A 12 10.18 6.65 1.56
C VAL A 12 8.99 6.02 0.86
N GLY A 13 8.07 6.83 0.31
CA GLY A 13 6.97 6.36 -0.53
C GLY A 13 7.47 5.65 -1.78
N GLY A 14 8.49 6.18 -2.47
CA GLY A 14 9.13 5.54 -3.62
C GLY A 14 9.77 4.19 -3.28
N ILE A 15 10.49 4.11 -2.16
CA ILE A 15 11.00 2.83 -1.63
C ILE A 15 9.84 1.87 -1.32
N GLY A 16 8.77 2.37 -0.70
CA GLY A 16 7.55 1.62 -0.41
C GLY A 16 6.92 1.05 -1.68
N CYS A 17 6.85 1.81 -2.76
CA CYS A 17 6.32 1.34 -4.05
C CYS A 17 7.13 0.17 -4.62
N LEU A 18 8.47 0.25 -4.56
CA LEU A 18 9.36 -0.83 -5.02
C LEU A 18 9.17 -2.10 -4.19
N ILE A 19 9.17 -1.97 -2.86
CA ILE A 19 8.96 -3.10 -1.95
C ILE A 19 7.58 -3.71 -2.17
N PHE A 20 6.55 -2.88 -2.31
CA PHE A 20 5.18 -3.33 -2.53
C PHE A 20 5.04 -4.09 -3.86
N MET A 21 5.65 -3.59 -4.94
CA MET A 21 5.68 -4.27 -6.22
C MET A 21 6.37 -5.63 -6.13
N LEU A 22 7.54 -5.71 -5.48
CA LEU A 22 8.24 -6.99 -5.25
C LEU A 22 7.40 -7.96 -4.42
N TRP A 23 6.70 -7.46 -3.41
CA TRP A 23 5.79 -8.24 -2.59
C TRP A 23 4.61 -8.78 -3.42
N ILE A 24 3.96 -7.96 -4.26
CA ILE A 24 2.88 -8.39 -5.16
C ILE A 24 3.39 -9.45 -6.16
N LEU A 25 4.59 -9.29 -6.71
CA LEU A 25 5.20 -10.28 -7.61
C LEU A 25 5.42 -11.62 -6.90
N PHE A 26 6.02 -11.59 -5.71
CA PHE A 26 6.21 -12.79 -4.88
C PHE A 26 4.87 -13.44 -4.48
N PHE A 27 3.89 -12.62 -4.10
CA PHE A 27 2.56 -13.07 -3.68
C PHE A 27 1.78 -13.71 -4.83
N SER A 28 1.88 -13.14 -6.03
CA SER A 28 1.34 -13.68 -7.27
C SER A 28 2.00 -15.01 -7.65
N TYR A 29 3.33 -15.09 -7.56
CA TYR A 29 4.10 -16.29 -7.94
C TYR A 29 3.94 -17.46 -6.96
N SER A 30 3.84 -17.19 -5.66
CA SER A 30 3.68 -18.21 -4.61
C SER A 30 2.30 -18.88 -4.58
N GLY A 31 1.36 -18.42 -5.43
CA GLY A 31 -0.01 -18.93 -5.49
C GLY A 31 -0.89 -18.48 -4.32
N MET A 32 -0.39 -17.63 -3.43
CA MET A 32 -1.17 -17.07 -2.32
C MET A 32 -2.27 -16.12 -2.81
N ALA A 33 -2.09 -15.46 -3.96
CA ALA A 33 -3.14 -14.65 -4.58
C ALA A 33 -4.44 -15.43 -4.83
N LYS A 34 -4.34 -16.68 -5.30
CA LYS A 34 -5.48 -17.59 -5.49
C LYS A 34 -6.11 -18.08 -4.19
N ALA A 35 -5.37 -17.99 -3.08
CA ALA A 35 -5.87 -18.37 -1.76
C ALA A 35 -6.66 -17.24 -1.10
N VAL A 36 -6.45 -15.99 -1.54
CA VAL A 36 -7.11 -14.79 -1.01
C VAL A 36 -8.26 -14.34 -1.89
N ARG A 37 -8.18 -14.52 -3.21
CA ARG A 37 -9.20 -14.07 -4.16
C ARG A 37 -9.78 -15.19 -5.02
N ASP A 38 -11.08 -15.10 -5.31
CA ASP A 38 -11.77 -15.95 -6.27
C ASP A 38 -11.48 -15.52 -7.73
N ARG A 39 -12.15 -16.16 -8.70
CA ARG A 39 -11.94 -15.89 -10.14
C ARG A 39 -12.50 -14.53 -10.55
N GLU A 40 -13.48 -14.04 -9.80
CA GLU A 40 -14.17 -12.78 -9.98
C GLU A 40 -13.37 -11.61 -9.35
N GLY A 41 -12.34 -11.92 -8.57
CA GLY A 41 -11.48 -10.96 -7.90
C GLY A 41 -11.97 -10.56 -6.51
N ASN A 42 -13.01 -11.19 -5.98
CA ASN A 42 -13.51 -10.97 -4.62
C ASN A 42 -12.65 -11.73 -3.60
N PHE A 43 -12.62 -11.22 -2.36
CA PHE A 43 -11.98 -11.93 -1.27
C PHE A 43 -12.73 -13.23 -0.95
N THR A 44 -12.02 -14.35 -0.91
CA THR A 44 -12.61 -15.63 -0.49
C THR A 44 -12.96 -15.54 0.99
N GLY A 45 -14.22 -15.76 1.36
CA GLY A 45 -14.65 -15.73 2.77
C GLY A 45 -14.04 -16.82 3.67
N LYS A 46 -13.24 -17.74 3.11
CA LYS A 46 -12.52 -18.78 3.86
C LYS A 46 -11.12 -18.29 4.22
N LEU A 47 -10.93 -17.94 5.49
CA LEU A 47 -9.61 -17.67 6.07
C LEU A 47 -8.79 -18.95 6.14
N ASN A 48 -7.83 -19.11 5.25
CA ASN A 48 -6.79 -20.14 5.37
C ASN A 48 -5.49 -19.51 5.89
N TRP A 49 -4.58 -20.33 6.41
CA TRP A 49 -3.29 -19.87 6.95
C TRP A 49 -2.49 -19.01 5.96
N LYS A 50 -2.51 -19.33 4.66
CA LYS A 50 -1.79 -18.54 3.64
C LYS A 50 -2.38 -17.15 3.50
N SER A 51 -3.71 -17.03 3.54
CA SER A 51 -4.42 -15.75 3.49
C SER A 51 -4.15 -14.90 4.73
N VAL A 52 -4.14 -15.52 5.92
CA VAL A 52 -3.78 -14.84 7.18
C VAL A 52 -2.34 -14.34 7.11
N LEU A 53 -1.39 -15.21 6.75
CA LEU A 53 0.02 -14.84 6.65
C LEU A 53 0.24 -13.69 5.67
N ALA A 54 -0.37 -13.76 4.49
CA ALA A 54 -0.26 -12.70 3.50
C ALA A 54 -0.82 -11.37 3.99
N PHE A 55 -1.98 -11.39 4.64
CA PHE A 55 -2.58 -10.20 5.23
C PHE A 55 -1.71 -9.64 6.36
N SER A 56 -1.17 -10.48 7.24
CA SER A 56 -0.25 -10.07 8.30
C SER A 56 1.02 -9.42 7.76
N ILE A 57 1.62 -9.97 6.70
CA ILE A 57 2.79 -9.38 6.03
C ILE A 57 2.43 -8.03 5.40
N PHE A 58 1.26 -7.93 4.75
CA PHE A 58 0.80 -6.67 4.17
C PHE A 58 0.60 -5.59 5.24
N ILE A 59 -0.03 -5.93 6.36
CA ILE A 59 -0.22 -5.01 7.49
C ILE A 59 1.13 -4.61 8.09
N ALA A 60 2.06 -5.56 8.29
CA ALA A 60 3.40 -5.27 8.77
C ALA A 60 4.16 -4.33 7.82
N PHE A 61 4.04 -4.53 6.50
CA PHE A 61 4.61 -3.63 5.50
C PHE A 61 4.01 -2.22 5.60
N LEU A 62 2.67 -2.11 5.65
CA LEU A 62 1.97 -0.83 5.68
C LEU A 62 2.36 0.00 6.91
N PHE A 63 2.31 -0.59 8.11
CA PHE A 63 2.75 0.10 9.31
C PHE A 63 4.26 0.32 9.33
N GLY A 64 5.05 -0.66 8.88
CA GLY A 64 6.50 -0.60 8.88
C GLY A 64 7.06 0.54 8.02
N ILE A 65 6.52 0.77 6.82
CA ILE A 65 7.03 1.82 5.93
C ILE A 65 6.68 3.22 6.43
N MET A 66 5.46 3.41 6.97
CA MET A 66 5.07 4.66 7.62
C MET A 66 5.91 4.93 8.88
N HIS A 67 6.14 3.89 9.68
CA HIS A 67 6.95 3.96 10.89
C HIS A 67 8.40 4.35 10.56
N PHE A 68 9.02 3.65 9.61
CA PHE A 68 10.35 3.98 9.12
C PHE A 68 10.42 5.42 8.58
N GLY A 69 9.38 5.86 7.86
CA GLY A 69 9.27 7.22 7.38
C GLY A 69 9.27 8.29 8.46
N ASN A 70 8.60 8.04 9.59
CA ASN A 70 8.60 8.94 10.74
C ASN A 70 9.97 8.97 11.44
N VAL A 71 10.58 7.81 11.70
CA VAL A 71 11.94 7.74 12.29
C VAL A 71 12.94 8.51 11.43
N ARG A 72 12.91 8.30 10.12
CA ARG A 72 13.80 8.99 9.19
C ARG A 72 13.60 10.50 9.25
N LEU A 73 12.34 10.96 9.28
CA LEU A 73 12.02 12.38 9.34
C LEU A 73 12.51 13.02 10.65
N ILE A 74 12.28 12.38 11.80
CA ILE A 74 12.77 12.83 13.11
C ILE A 74 14.30 13.01 13.08
N ASN A 75 15.00 11.99 12.60
CA ASN A 75 16.46 12.01 12.49
C ASN A 75 16.99 13.11 11.54
N HIS A 76 16.21 13.51 10.53
CA HIS A 76 16.61 14.58 9.59
C HIS A 76 16.30 15.99 10.12
N LEU A 77 15.26 16.15 10.96
CA LEU A 77 14.86 17.45 11.47
C LEU A 77 15.68 17.89 12.67
N GLY A 78 16.29 16.96 13.41
CA GLY A 78 17.09 17.27 14.61
C GLY A 78 16.28 17.86 15.76
N GLN A 79 14.95 17.81 15.66
CA GLN A 79 13.98 18.23 16.67
C GLN A 79 12.72 17.37 16.53
N ASP A 80 11.96 17.26 17.62
CA ASP A 80 10.75 16.44 17.64
C ASP A 80 9.62 17.11 16.83
N PRO A 81 9.15 16.50 15.74
CA PRO A 81 8.06 17.02 14.96
C PRO A 81 6.75 16.85 15.75
N GLY A 82 5.88 17.86 15.72
CA GLY A 82 4.54 17.71 16.29
C GLY A 82 3.72 16.61 15.60
N LEU A 83 2.73 16.07 16.31
CA LEU A 83 1.86 14.96 15.86
C LEU A 83 1.33 15.14 14.43
N TRP A 84 0.87 16.35 14.07
CA TRP A 84 0.34 16.63 12.74
C TRP A 84 1.37 16.46 11.63
N THR A 85 2.64 16.76 11.90
CA THR A 85 3.72 16.57 10.93
C THR A 85 4.00 15.09 10.71
N LEU A 86 4.03 14.29 11.79
CA LEU A 86 4.19 12.83 11.72
C LEU A 86 3.00 12.17 11.02
N TRP A 87 1.78 12.64 11.28
CA TRP A 87 0.58 12.15 10.61
C TRP A 87 0.59 12.48 9.12
N LEU A 88 0.86 13.72 8.73
CA LEU A 88 0.96 14.12 7.32
C LEU A 88 2.08 13.36 6.59
N ASN A 89 3.21 13.12 7.26
CA ASN A 89 4.28 12.31 6.71
C ASN A 89 3.84 10.86 6.46
N SER A 90 3.24 10.22 7.46
CA SER A 90 2.73 8.84 7.37
C SER A 90 1.66 8.72 6.28
N PHE A 91 0.71 9.65 6.26
CA PHE A 91 -0.36 9.69 5.28
C PHE A 91 0.17 9.94 3.87
N GLY A 92 1.13 10.85 3.70
CA GLY A 92 1.78 11.08 2.41
C GLY A 92 2.49 9.85 1.88
N ILE A 93 3.21 9.11 2.74
CA ILE A 93 3.89 7.86 2.37
C ILE A 93 2.86 6.80 1.98
N PHE A 94 1.84 6.57 2.82
CA PHE A 94 0.74 5.66 2.51
C PHE A 94 0.09 6.02 1.18
N PHE A 95 -0.27 7.28 0.98
CA PHE A 95 -0.96 7.76 -0.20
C PHE A 95 -0.11 7.62 -1.45
N THR A 96 1.21 7.80 -1.35
CA THR A 96 2.15 7.55 -2.46
C THR A 96 2.09 6.09 -2.91
N VAL A 97 2.17 5.14 -1.97
CA VAL A 97 2.08 3.70 -2.28
C VAL A 97 0.69 3.32 -2.79
N HIS A 98 -0.37 3.86 -2.18
CA HIS A 98 -1.77 3.62 -2.56
C HIS A 98 -2.10 4.16 -3.95
N LEU A 99 -1.53 5.31 -4.31
CA LEU A 99 -1.66 5.90 -5.65
C LEU A 99 -0.85 5.12 -6.69
N PHE A 100 0.35 4.66 -6.32
CA PHE A 100 1.15 3.79 -7.17
C PHE A 100 0.43 2.47 -7.48
N ASP A 101 -0.21 1.85 -6.48
CA ASP A 101 -1.04 0.66 -6.69
C ASP A 101 -2.13 0.92 -7.74
N LEU A 102 -2.92 1.98 -7.57
CA LEU A 102 -3.99 2.33 -8.51
C LEU A 102 -3.47 2.63 -9.93
N ILE A 103 -2.44 3.46 -10.07
CA ILE A 103 -1.98 3.94 -11.38
C ILE A 103 -1.11 2.88 -12.05
N VAL A 104 -0.11 2.37 -11.37
CA VAL A 104 0.91 1.52 -11.98
C VAL A 104 0.47 0.07 -11.99
N LEU A 105 0.05 -0.46 -10.84
CA LEU A 105 -0.30 -1.88 -10.76
C LEU A 105 -1.68 -2.14 -11.38
N ASP A 106 -2.73 -1.54 -10.83
CA ASP A 106 -4.10 -1.77 -11.24
C ASP A 106 -4.38 -1.26 -12.67
N TYR A 107 -4.04 -0.01 -12.96
CA TYR A 107 -4.36 0.56 -14.27
C TYR A 107 -3.37 0.15 -15.36
N LEU A 108 -2.08 0.48 -15.22
CA LEU A 108 -1.10 0.24 -16.28
C LEU A 108 -0.80 -1.26 -16.48
N ILE A 109 -0.58 -2.03 -15.41
CA ILE A 109 -0.21 -3.44 -15.53
C ILE A 109 -1.43 -4.33 -15.71
N ILE A 110 -2.43 -4.24 -14.82
CA ILE A 110 -3.56 -5.19 -14.82
C ILE A 110 -4.57 -4.88 -15.93
N VAL A 111 -4.97 -3.61 -16.10
CA VAL A 111 -6.02 -3.23 -17.06
C VAL A 111 -5.47 -2.96 -18.47
N VAL A 112 -4.42 -2.13 -18.60
CA VAL A 112 -3.92 -1.69 -19.91
C VAL A 112 -3.00 -2.73 -20.55
N TRP A 113 -1.94 -3.16 -19.85
CA TRP A 113 -1.01 -4.14 -20.39
C TRP A 113 -1.61 -5.55 -20.40
N HIS A 114 -2.28 -5.94 -19.32
CA HIS A 114 -2.97 -7.22 -19.14
C HIS A 114 -2.13 -8.43 -19.63
N PRO A 115 -0.93 -8.64 -19.07
CA PRO A 115 0.01 -9.58 -19.66
C PRO A 115 -0.44 -11.04 -19.55
N ALA A 116 -0.35 -11.76 -20.67
CA ALA A 116 -0.79 -13.16 -20.76
C ALA A 116 -0.12 -14.12 -19.76
N PHE A 117 1.12 -13.83 -19.33
CA PHE A 117 1.83 -14.68 -18.37
C PHE A 117 1.20 -14.68 -16.96
N LEU A 118 0.43 -13.63 -16.60
CA LEU A 118 -0.29 -13.59 -15.33
C LEU A 118 -1.54 -14.49 -15.32
N LYS A 119 -1.99 -14.96 -16.51
CA LYS A 119 -3.18 -15.81 -16.67
C LYS A 119 -4.40 -15.27 -15.91
N LEU A 120 -4.59 -13.95 -15.97
CA LEU A 120 -5.69 -13.28 -15.29
C LEU A 120 -7.03 -13.68 -15.94
N PRO A 121 -8.09 -13.86 -15.15
CA PRO A 121 -9.44 -14.06 -15.66
C PRO A 121 -9.92 -12.87 -16.51
N ASP A 122 -10.73 -13.15 -17.54
CA ASP A 122 -11.44 -12.13 -18.30
C ASP A 122 -12.72 -11.70 -17.57
N THR A 123 -12.55 -10.89 -16.52
CA THR A 123 -13.65 -10.31 -15.76
C THR A 123 -13.58 -8.79 -15.73
N ASP A 124 -14.69 -8.15 -15.35
CA ASP A 124 -14.77 -6.70 -15.19
C ASP A 124 -13.71 -6.16 -14.23
N TYR A 125 -13.31 -6.94 -13.22
CA TYR A 125 -12.26 -6.55 -12.29
C TYR A 125 -10.92 -6.36 -13.01
N TYR A 126 -10.50 -7.30 -13.86
CA TYR A 126 -9.19 -7.25 -14.53
C TYR A 126 -9.17 -6.43 -15.83
N ARG A 127 -10.35 -5.98 -16.31
CA ARG A 127 -10.50 -5.28 -17.60
C ARG A 127 -10.96 -3.83 -17.48
N LYS A 128 -11.46 -3.40 -16.32
CA LYS A 128 -12.01 -2.05 -16.14
C LYS A 128 -11.36 -1.36 -14.94
N LEU A 129 -11.13 -0.05 -15.05
CA LEU A 129 -10.57 0.76 -13.96
C LEU A 129 -11.57 0.99 -12.80
N ARG A 130 -12.87 0.94 -13.07
CA ARG A 130 -13.93 1.32 -12.10
C ARG A 130 -13.86 0.52 -10.78
N PRO A 131 -13.72 -0.82 -10.77
CA PRO A 131 -13.61 -1.58 -9.52
C PRO A 131 -12.41 -1.17 -8.67
N HIS A 132 -11.27 -0.91 -9.32
CA HIS A 132 -10.04 -0.46 -8.67
C HIS A 132 -10.19 0.95 -8.07
N LEU A 133 -10.83 1.88 -8.79
CA LEU A 133 -11.17 3.20 -8.23
C LEU A 133 -12.05 3.11 -6.99
N ILE A 134 -13.07 2.25 -7.01
CA ILE A 134 -13.93 2.03 -5.84
C ILE A 134 -13.10 1.49 -4.66
N GLY A 135 -12.20 0.54 -4.92
CA GLY A 135 -11.25 0.02 -3.92
C GLY A 135 -10.35 1.11 -3.36
N PHE A 136 -9.77 1.95 -4.24
CA PHE A 136 -8.92 3.07 -3.88
C PHE A 136 -9.62 4.03 -2.91
N PHE A 137 -10.84 4.48 -3.24
CA PHE A 137 -11.59 5.38 -2.37
C PHE A 137 -11.98 4.74 -1.04
N LYS A 138 -12.30 3.44 -1.03
CA LYS A 138 -12.54 2.68 0.21
C LYS A 138 -11.27 2.55 1.07
N GLY A 139 -10.09 2.57 0.45
CA GLY A 139 -8.79 2.53 1.13
C GLY A 139 -8.41 3.85 1.81
N ILE A 140 -8.94 5.00 1.37
CA ILE A 140 -8.56 6.30 1.94
C ILE A 140 -8.88 6.41 3.45
N PRO A 141 -10.10 6.08 3.93
CA PRO A 141 -10.38 6.10 5.38
C PRO A 141 -9.43 5.21 6.19
N LEU A 142 -9.08 4.03 5.66
CA LEU A 142 -8.11 3.14 6.29
C LEU A 142 -6.71 3.79 6.35
N GLY A 143 -6.29 4.43 5.26
CA GLY A 143 -5.05 5.20 5.19
C GLY A 143 -4.99 6.33 6.22
N ILE A 144 -6.05 7.12 6.33
CA ILE A 144 -6.18 8.19 7.32
C ILE A 144 -6.01 7.64 8.74
N ALA A 145 -6.77 6.60 9.08
CA ALA A 145 -6.78 6.01 10.42
C ALA A 145 -5.44 5.32 10.77
N SER A 146 -4.89 4.51 9.87
CA SER A 146 -3.61 3.80 10.08
C SER A 146 -2.42 4.76 10.15
N SER A 147 -2.41 5.82 9.34
CA SER A 147 -1.39 6.88 9.41
C SER A 147 -1.47 7.64 10.72
N PHE A 148 -2.68 7.92 11.21
CA PHE A 148 -2.88 8.59 12.49
C PHE A 148 -2.40 7.72 13.65
N LEU A 149 -2.79 6.43 13.65
CA LEU A 149 -2.32 5.47 14.64
C LEU A 149 -0.79 5.36 14.64
N THR A 150 -0.17 5.32 13.46
CA THR A 150 1.30 5.27 13.35
C THR A 150 1.94 6.53 13.92
N ALA A 151 1.37 7.71 13.67
CA ALA A 151 1.87 8.96 14.22
C ALA A 151 1.75 9.03 15.75
N VAL A 152 0.63 8.55 16.32
CA VAL A 152 0.41 8.52 17.78
C VAL A 152 1.41 7.61 18.48
N VAL A 153 1.78 6.47 17.88
CA VAL A 153 2.81 5.57 18.43
C VAL A 153 4.19 6.24 18.56
N PHE A 154 4.45 7.33 17.82
CA PHE A 154 5.67 8.16 17.93
C PHE A 154 5.48 9.47 18.70
N GLY A 155 4.24 9.86 18.99
CA GLY A 155 3.91 11.18 19.53
C GLY A 155 4.13 11.34 21.04
N PHE A 156 4.83 10.39 21.67
CA PHE A 156 5.14 10.32 23.10
C PHE A 156 6.58 9.83 23.28
#